data_AF-A0A7K9K4V0-F1
#
_entry.id   AF-A0A7K9K4V0-F1
#
_cell.length_a   1.000
_cell.length_b   1.000
_cell.length_c   1.000
_cell.angle_alpha   90.00
_cell.angle_beta   90.00
_cell.angle_gamma   90.00
#
_symmetry.space_group_name_H-M   'P 1'
#
loop_
_entity.id
_entity.type
_entity.pdbx_description
1 polymer ?
#
loop_
_entity_poly.entity_id
_entity_poly.type
_entity_poly.pdbx_seq_one_letter_code
_entity_poly.pdbx_strand_id
1 'polypeptide(L)'
;RGDEDSPYPTRHSEPYPLSKAQAERLVLEANGKSVRGGGRLVTLSLRPTGIFGERHPLLELFYRRGRGLGGRLLRTLPPHAEHGRVYAGEGGGAPGHSSPQKNPKFTPKFRSKPQN
;
A
#
# COMPACT_ATOMS: atom_id res chain seq x y z
N ARG A 1 8.03 9.77 -5.28
CA ARG A 1 6.57 9.91 -5.16
C ARG A 1 5.93 9.68 -6.53
N GLY A 2 5.06 8.66 -6.65
CA GLY A 2 4.30 8.37 -7.88
C GLY A 2 2.84 8.79 -7.72
N ASP A 3 2.24 9.19 -8.84
CA ASP A 3 0.82 9.50 -9.04
C ASP A 3 0.17 8.46 -9.98
N GLU A 4 -1.10 8.65 -10.32
CA GLU A 4 -1.89 7.76 -11.19
C GLU A 4 -1.29 7.60 -12.60
N ASP A 5 -0.55 8.60 -13.07
CA ASP A 5 0.06 8.62 -14.41
C ASP A 5 1.51 8.11 -14.41
N SER A 6 2.08 7.85 -13.23
CA SER A 6 3.47 7.42 -13.10
C SER A 6 3.66 6.01 -13.71
N PRO A 7 4.49 5.87 -14.77
CA PRO A 7 4.72 4.58 -15.39
C PRO A 7 5.40 3.65 -14.40
N TYR A 8 4.74 2.55 -14.08
CA TYR A 8 5.28 1.48 -13.24
C TYR A 8 5.87 0.39 -14.16
N PRO A 9 7.19 0.39 -14.43
CA PRO A 9 7.83 -0.68 -15.19
C PRO A 9 7.69 -1.97 -14.38
N THR A 10 6.73 -2.79 -14.78
CA THR A 10 6.27 -3.91 -13.98
C THR A 10 6.90 -5.18 -14.53
N ARG A 11 8.02 -5.60 -13.92
CA ARG A 11 8.54 -6.96 -14.07
C ARG A 11 8.08 -7.78 -12.88
N HIS A 12 7.13 -8.67 -13.10
CA HIS A 12 6.64 -9.61 -12.10
C HIS A 12 7.38 -10.94 -12.26
N SER A 13 8.24 -11.27 -11.30
CA SER A 13 8.92 -12.56 -11.24
C SER A 13 8.28 -13.52 -10.24
N GLU A 14 7.54 -13.01 -9.26
CA GLU A 14 6.91 -13.85 -8.23
C GLU A 14 5.49 -14.31 -8.62
N PRO A 15 5.02 -15.46 -8.10
CA PRO A 15 3.70 -16.01 -8.43
C PRO A 15 2.51 -15.09 -8.09
N TYR A 16 2.56 -14.41 -6.93
CA TYR A 16 1.47 -13.56 -6.48
C TYR A 16 1.27 -12.31 -7.37
N PRO A 17 2.31 -11.50 -7.65
CA PRO A 17 2.19 -10.38 -8.59
C PRO A 17 1.74 -10.80 -9.99
N LEU A 18 2.21 -11.95 -10.50
CA LEU A 18 1.75 -12.49 -11.79
C LEU A 18 0.25 -12.79 -11.78
N SER A 19 -0.23 -13.45 -10.73
CA SER A 19 -1.65 -13.79 -10.56
C SER A 19 -2.52 -12.53 -10.46
N LYS A 20 -2.03 -11.49 -9.79
CA LYS A 20 -2.73 -10.20 -9.68
C LYS A 20 -2.77 -9.43 -11.00
N ALA A 21 -1.68 -9.45 -11.77
CA ALA A 21 -1.67 -8.84 -13.11
C ALA A 21 -2.62 -9.55 -14.08
N GLN A 22 -2.69 -10.88 -14.02
CA GLN A 22 -3.66 -11.64 -14.82
C GLN A 22 -5.10 -11.32 -14.41
N ALA A 23 -5.39 -11.25 -13.10
CA ALA A 23 -6.72 -10.89 -12.62
C ALA A 23 -7.13 -9.47 -13.04
N GLU A 24 -6.22 -8.50 -12.94
CA GLU A 24 -6.44 -7.14 -13.42
C GLU A 24 -6.81 -7.10 -14.90
N ARG A 25 -6.08 -7.85 -15.74
CA ARG A 25 -6.40 -7.99 -17.17
C ARG A 25 -7.81 -8.53 -17.39
N LEU A 26 -8.18 -9.60 -16.69
CA LEU A 26 -9.51 -10.21 -16.83
C LEU A 26 -10.63 -9.25 -16.41
N VAL A 27 -10.43 -8.49 -15.33
CA VAL A 27 -11.39 -7.49 -14.83
C VAL A 27 -11.60 -6.38 -15.86
N LEU A 28 -10.52 -5.84 -16.42
CA LEU A 28 -10.58 -4.78 -17.42
C LEU A 28 -11.20 -5.27 -18.74
N GLU A 29 -10.84 -6.47 -19.21
CA GLU A 29 -11.43 -7.09 -20.39
C GLU A 29 -12.93 -7.40 -20.21
N ALA A 30 -13.41 -7.55 -18.97
CA ALA A 30 -14.81 -7.78 -18.68
C ALA A 30 -15.66 -6.50 -18.66
N ASN A 31 -15.05 -5.32 -18.61
CA ASN A 31 -15.77 -4.06 -18.54
C ASN A 31 -16.63 -3.86 -19.81
N GLY A 32 -17.89 -3.49 -19.63
CA GLY A 32 -18.86 -3.27 -20.70
C GLY A 32 -19.48 -4.54 -21.29
N LYS A 33 -19.09 -5.76 -20.86
CA LYS A 33 -19.71 -7.00 -21.35
C LYS A 33 -21.19 -7.08 -20.97
N SER A 34 -22.01 -7.55 -21.90
CA SER A 34 -23.45 -7.77 -21.67
C SER A 34 -23.66 -8.87 -20.64
N VAL A 35 -24.59 -8.64 -19.71
CA VAL A 35 -25.01 -9.64 -18.71
C VAL A 35 -26.43 -10.13 -19.00
N ARG A 36 -26.75 -11.33 -18.50
CA ARG A 36 -28.11 -11.88 -18.59
C ARG A 36 -29.09 -10.90 -17.93
N GLY A 37 -30.13 -10.50 -18.66
CA GLY A 37 -31.08 -9.47 -18.22
C GLY A 37 -30.88 -8.09 -18.86
N GLY A 38 -29.99 -7.98 -19.87
CA GLY A 38 -29.91 -6.80 -20.75
C GLY A 38 -29.02 -5.66 -20.25
N GLY A 39 -28.39 -5.80 -19.08
CA GLY A 39 -27.42 -4.83 -18.55
C GLY A 39 -26.01 -4.98 -19.15
N ARG A 40 -25.13 -4.03 -18.80
CA ARG A 40 -23.69 -4.11 -19.04
C ARG A 40 -22.94 -4.16 -17.72
N LEU A 41 -21.89 -4.97 -17.65
CA LEU A 41 -21.01 -5.05 -16.49
C LEU A 41 -20.12 -3.82 -16.42
N VAL A 42 -20.02 -3.20 -15.24
CA VAL A 42 -19.06 -2.12 -14.97
C VAL A 42 -18.01 -2.66 -14.02
N THR A 43 -16.74 -2.62 -14.44
CA THR A 43 -15.62 -3.11 -13.65
C THR A 43 -14.50 -2.08 -13.57
N LEU A 44 -13.70 -2.17 -12.51
CA LEU A 44 -12.47 -1.42 -12.34
C LEU A 44 -11.45 -2.23 -11.53
N SER A 45 -10.17 -1.95 -11.72
CA SER A 45 -9.05 -2.55 -10.97
C SER A 45 -8.28 -1.44 -10.28
N LEU A 46 -8.06 -1.56 -8.97
CA LEU A 46 -7.27 -0.62 -8.18
C LEU A 46 -6.00 -1.30 -7.68
N ARG A 47 -4.91 -0.54 -7.64
CA ARG A 47 -3.59 -1.00 -7.16
C ARG A 47 -3.19 -0.25 -5.88
N PRO A 48 -3.92 -0.42 -4.76
CA PRO A 48 -3.56 0.23 -3.52
C PRO A 48 -2.21 -0.27 -3.03
N THR A 49 -1.36 0.65 -2.58
CA THR A 49 -0.15 0.32 -1.84
C THR A 49 -0.48 -0.14 -0.43
N GLY A 50 0.45 -0.84 0.25
CA GLY A 50 0.23 -1.54 1.52
C GLY A 50 -0.79 -0.90 2.47
N ILE A 51 -1.86 -1.62 2.76
CA ILE A 51 -2.97 -1.14 3.59
C ILE A 51 -2.67 -1.42 5.07
N PHE A 52 -2.95 -0.48 5.96
CA PHE A 52 -2.84 -0.67 7.40
C PHE A 52 -4.09 -0.15 8.13
N GLY A 53 -4.39 -0.72 9.29
CA GLY A 53 -5.59 -0.39 10.07
C GLY A 53 -5.43 -0.76 11.54
N GLU A 54 -6.52 -0.72 12.31
CA GLU A 54 -6.49 -1.13 13.71
C GLU A 54 -6.06 -2.60 13.84
N ARG A 55 -5.26 -2.89 14.87
CA ARG A 55 -4.76 -4.24 15.15
C ARG A 55 -3.94 -4.87 14.01
N HIS A 56 -3.34 -4.07 13.12
CA HIS A 56 -2.52 -4.59 12.03
C HIS A 56 -1.26 -5.34 12.56
N PRO A 57 -1.13 -6.67 12.36
CA PRO A 57 -0.11 -7.48 13.03
C PRO A 57 1.33 -7.03 12.76
N LEU A 58 1.64 -6.57 11.53
CA LEU A 58 2.98 -6.07 11.23
C LEU A 58 3.32 -4.78 11.99
N LEU A 59 2.35 -3.88 12.20
CA LEU A 59 2.60 -2.64 12.95
C LEU A 59 2.83 -2.96 14.42
N GLU A 60 2.06 -3.89 14.97
CA GLU A 60 2.28 -4.38 16.33
C GLU A 60 3.65 -5.06 16.48
N LEU A 61 4.04 -5.89 15.52
CA LEU A 61 5.37 -6.51 15.50
C LEU A 61 6.48 -5.46 15.49
N PHE A 62 6.37 -4.44 14.62
CA PHE A 62 7.35 -3.35 14.60
C PHE A 62 7.40 -2.60 15.92
N TYR A 63 6.24 -2.31 16.53
CA TYR A 63 6.19 -1.67 17.83
C TYR A 63 6.89 -2.49 18.92
N ARG A 64 6.56 -3.79 19.05
CA ARG A 64 7.16 -4.69 20.04
C ARG A 64 8.67 -4.83 19.84
N ARG A 65 9.12 -4.99 18.58
CA ARG A 65 10.56 -5.05 18.24
C ARG A 65 11.27 -3.75 18.57
N GLY A 66 10.66 -2.61 18.25
CA GLY A 66 11.20 -1.28 18.57
C GLY A 66 11.34 -1.06 20.07
N ARG A 67 10.33 -1.46 20.85
CA ARG A 67 10.37 -1.44 22.32
C ARG A 67 11.50 -2.29 22.87
N GLY A 68 11.69 -3.51 22.36
CA GLY A 68 12.78 -4.41 22.77
C GLY A 68 14.18 -3.87 22.45
N LEU A 69 14.31 -3.01 21.44
CA LEU A 69 15.56 -2.36 21.04
C LEU A 69 15.75 -0.95 21.64
N GLY A 70 15.05 -0.64 22.74
CA GLY A 70 15.16 0.66 23.41
C GLY A 70 14.62 1.82 22.57
N GLY A 71 13.56 1.58 21.80
CA GLY A 71 12.91 2.57 20.92
C GLY A 71 13.52 2.68 19.53
N ARG A 72 14.36 1.71 19.11
CA ARG A 72 15.05 1.73 17.81
C ARG A 72 14.41 0.76 16.82
N LEU A 73 14.17 1.20 15.59
CA LEU A 73 13.73 0.34 14.49
C LEU A 73 14.89 0.13 13.51
N LEU A 74 15.18 -1.14 13.19
CA LEU A 74 16.18 -1.46 12.18
C LEU A 74 15.64 -1.14 10.78
N ARG A 75 16.38 -0.33 10.03
CA ARG A 75 16.08 -0.05 8.63
C ARG A 75 16.61 -1.18 7.76
N THR A 76 15.71 -1.92 7.12
CA THR A 76 16.05 -3.02 6.21
C THR A 76 16.00 -2.62 4.73
N LEU A 77 15.53 -1.41 4.44
CA LEU A 77 15.33 -0.90 3.08
C LEU A 77 16.27 0.28 2.78
N PRO A 78 16.72 0.45 1.52
CA PRO A 78 17.61 1.53 1.13
C PRO A 78 17.13 2.94 1.53
N PRO A 79 18.04 3.92 1.71
CA PRO A 79 17.75 5.34 2.00
C PRO A 79 16.66 5.99 1.15
N HIS A 80 16.65 5.67 -0.15
CA HIS A 80 15.76 6.22 -1.17
C HIS A 80 14.47 5.43 -1.36
N ALA A 81 14.28 4.30 -0.66
CA ALA A 81 13.10 3.48 -0.80
C ALA A 81 11.89 4.18 -0.15
N GLU A 82 10.92 4.57 -0.96
CA GLU A 82 9.62 5.07 -0.52
C GLU A 82 8.61 3.92 -0.48
N HIS A 83 7.75 3.89 0.55
CA HIS A 83 6.63 2.95 0.63
C HIS A 83 5.34 3.73 0.86
N GLY A 84 4.45 3.72 -0.13
CA GLY A 84 3.07 4.19 0.04
C GLY A 84 2.32 3.25 0.99
N ARG A 85 1.58 3.83 1.93
CA ARG A 85 0.65 3.08 2.77
C ARG A 85 -0.67 3.82 2.91
N VAL A 86 -1.77 3.07 2.84
CA VAL A 86 -3.13 3.62 2.94
C VAL A 86 -3.78 3.14 4.23
N TYR A 87 -4.40 4.03 4.99
CA TYR A 87 -5.16 3.67 6.18
C TYR A 87 -6.54 3.12 5.80
N ALA A 88 -6.91 1.97 6.34
CA ALA A 88 -8.25 1.43 6.29
C ALA A 88 -8.69 1.10 7.72
N GLY A 89 -9.42 2.04 8.32
CA GLY A 89 -10.06 1.85 9.62
C GLY A 89 -11.56 1.67 9.47
N GLU A 90 -12.17 0.99 10.43
CA GLU A 90 -13.63 0.86 10.55
C GLU A 90 -14.23 2.26 10.85
N GLY A 91 -14.71 2.95 9.82
CA GLY A 91 -15.39 4.23 9.94
C GLY A 91 -16.86 4.05 10.30
N GLY A 92 -17.19 4.09 11.59
CA GLY A 92 -18.55 4.40 12.02
C GLY A 92 -18.88 5.86 11.70
N GLY A 93 -19.44 6.12 10.51
CA GLY A 93 -20.18 7.35 10.19
C GLY A 93 -19.53 8.32 9.18
N ALA A 94 -20.27 8.52 8.09
CA ALA A 94 -20.26 9.62 7.10
C ALA A 94 -19.16 9.63 6.00
N PRO A 95 -19.56 9.77 4.71
CA PRO A 95 -18.64 9.93 3.59
C PRO A 95 -18.17 11.38 3.52
N GLY A 96 -16.87 11.63 3.69
CA GLY A 96 -16.32 12.97 3.58
C GLY A 96 -14.80 13.00 3.62
N HIS A 97 -14.20 13.22 2.44
CA HIS A 97 -12.84 13.68 2.22
C HIS A 97 -11.70 13.01 3.01
N SER A 98 -10.97 12.13 2.34
CA SER A 98 -9.59 11.78 2.66
C SER A 98 -8.69 13.01 2.53
N SER A 99 -8.69 13.86 3.54
CA SER A 99 -7.67 14.91 3.69
C SER A 99 -6.33 14.24 3.98
N PRO A 100 -5.24 14.61 3.29
CA PRO A 100 -3.91 14.15 3.66
C PRO A 100 -3.58 14.69 5.05
N GLN A 101 -3.72 13.86 6.08
CA GLN A 101 -3.26 14.20 7.42
C GLN A 101 -1.75 14.45 7.34
N LYS A 102 -1.36 15.72 7.52
CA LYS A 102 0.02 16.09 7.81
C LYS A 102 0.38 15.44 9.14
N ASN A 103 1.06 14.29 9.08
CA ASN A 103 1.59 13.63 10.26
C ASN A 103 2.48 14.63 11.04
N PRO A 104 2.31 14.73 12.38
CA PRO A 104 3.27 15.45 13.20
C PRO A 104 4.64 14.83 12.98
N LYS A 105 5.64 15.67 12.71
CA LYS A 105 6.99 15.29 12.29
C LYS A 105 7.60 14.27 13.27
N PHE A 106 7.45 12.97 13.00
CA PHE A 106 8.32 11.97 13.57
C PHE A 106 9.58 11.93 12.72
N THR A 107 10.63 12.62 13.18
CA THR A 107 11.96 12.56 12.58
C THR A 107 12.77 11.46 13.27
N PRO A 108 12.81 10.22 12.73
CA PRO A 108 13.72 9.22 13.24
C PRO A 108 15.16 9.67 12.98
N LYS A 109 15.95 9.81 14.05
CA LYS A 109 17.40 10.05 13.94
C LYS A 109 18.06 8.75 13.44
N PHE A 110 18.26 8.63 12.14
CA PHE A 110 19.11 7.60 11.55
C PHE A 110 20.55 8.10 11.54
N ARG A 111 21.43 7.46 12.30
CA ARG A 111 22.87 7.69 12.21
C ARG A 111 23.46 6.60 11.33
N SER A 112 24.02 6.97 10.18
CA SER A 112 24.89 6.08 9.41
C SER A 112 26.15 5.80 10.23
N LYS A 113 26.54 4.53 10.34
CA LYS A 113 27.89 4.19 10.80
C LYS A 113 28.87 4.52 9.66
N PRO A 114 30.05 5.10 9.94
CA PRO A 114 31.09 5.24 8.92
C PRO A 114 31.48 3.84 8.45
N GLN A 115 31.56 3.67 7.13
CA GLN A 115 32.19 2.51 6.52
C GLN A 115 33.69 2.63 6.81
N ASN A 116 34.25 1.58 7.40
CA ASN A 116 35.68 1.40 7.61
C ASN A 116 36.21 0.52 6.48
#